data_AF-A0A2G9UZV8-F1
#
_entry.id   AF-A0A2G9UZV8-F1
#
_cell.length_a   1.000
_cell.length_b   1.000
_cell.length_c   1.000
_cell.angle_alpha   90.00
_cell.angle_beta   90.00
_cell.angle_gamma   90.00
#
_symmetry.space_group_name_H-M   'P 1'
#
loop_
_entity.id
_entity.type
_entity.pdbx_description
1 polymer ?
#
loop_
_entity_poly.entity_id
_entity_poly.type
_entity_poly.pdbx_seq_one_letter_code
_entity_poly.pdbx_strand_id
1 'polypeptide(L)'
;MFINSANEAIMSRRFSLKHESSHTKTIAALHPALLDDSDVYLVALLAPLADCSDDLSDEEIQKLPLRLQYYEGTREPSIPTRQKLVEALYQLCSTRHSREHLRSRGVYAILRELDRATEDVDEKPSKTGWIGGVKLLAAQQEHTLHALIGILIRLEDEMAVHPDVESLRSLE
;
A
#
# COMPACT_ATOMS: atom_id res chain seq x y z
N MET A 1 -39.54 20.39 45.83
CA MET A 1 -39.97 19.70 44.59
C MET A 1 -39.15 20.16 43.36
N PHE A 2 -37.85 20.43 43.49
CA PHE A 2 -37.05 21.06 42.41
C PHE A 2 -35.72 20.37 42.07
N ILE A 3 -35.43 19.19 42.64
CA ILE A 3 -34.14 18.50 42.43
C ILE A 3 -34.25 17.34 41.41
N ASN A 4 -35.47 16.87 41.10
CA ASN A 4 -35.64 15.70 40.23
C ASN A 4 -35.59 16.00 38.72
N SER A 5 -35.82 17.25 38.29
CA SER A 5 -35.84 17.59 36.85
C SER A 5 -34.44 17.78 36.25
N ALA A 6 -33.45 18.18 37.05
CA ALA A 6 -32.09 18.40 36.56
C ALA A 6 -31.33 17.08 36.32
N ASN A 7 -31.58 16.04 37.14
CA ASN A 7 -30.89 14.76 37.01
C ASN A 7 -31.37 13.93 35.81
N GLU A 8 -32.65 14.00 35.44
CA GLU A 8 -33.15 13.34 34.22
C GLU A 8 -32.59 13.99 32.95
N ALA A 9 -32.42 15.32 32.93
CA ALA A 9 -31.81 16.02 31.80
C ALA A 9 -30.31 15.68 31.64
N ILE A 10 -29.59 15.46 32.74
CA ILE A 10 -28.16 15.09 32.72
C ILE A 10 -27.98 13.61 32.34
N MET A 11 -28.87 12.71 32.77
CA MET A 11 -28.86 11.31 32.33
C MET A 11 -29.28 11.15 30.86
N SER A 12 -30.25 11.95 30.38
CA SER A 12 -30.64 11.95 28.97
C SER A 12 -29.55 12.52 28.06
N ARG A 13 -28.77 13.52 28.53
CA ARG A 13 -27.58 14.01 27.80
C ARG A 13 -26.41 13.02 27.81
N ARG A 14 -26.25 12.21 28.85
CA ARG A 14 -25.23 11.14 28.87
C ARG A 14 -25.57 9.96 27.97
N PHE A 15 -26.85 9.66 27.74
CA PHE A 15 -27.26 8.62 26.80
C PHE A 15 -27.10 9.07 25.33
N SER A 16 -27.21 10.38 25.05
CA SER A 16 -27.07 10.95 23.71
C SER A 16 -25.64 11.29 23.29
N LEU A 17 -24.62 11.11 24.15
CA LEU A 17 -23.21 11.36 23.81
C LEU A 17 -22.44 10.12 23.33
N LYS A 18 -23.12 8.98 23.15
CA LYS A 18 -22.52 7.78 22.52
C LYS A 18 -22.65 7.77 20.99
N HIS A 19 -23.25 8.79 20.37
CA HIS A 19 -23.55 8.78 18.93
C HIS A 19 -22.81 9.85 18.11
N GLU A 20 -21.78 10.49 18.67
CA GLU A 20 -20.99 11.51 17.98
C GLU A 20 -19.49 11.33 18.25
N SER A 21 -18.92 10.30 17.63
CA SER A 21 -17.49 10.27 17.29
C SER A 21 -17.34 9.48 15.98
N SER A 22 -17.95 10.00 14.90
CA SER A 22 -18.08 9.28 13.63
C SER A 22 -17.12 9.76 12.51
N HIS A 23 -16.22 10.71 12.74
CA HIS A 23 -15.65 11.44 11.59
C HIS A 23 -14.14 11.46 11.39
N THR A 24 -13.39 10.56 12.03
CA THR A 24 -12.02 10.26 11.57
C THR A 24 -11.76 8.76 11.56
N LYS A 25 -12.33 8.05 10.57
CA LYS A 25 -11.78 6.74 10.20
C LYS A 25 -10.36 7.00 9.71
N THR A 26 -9.37 6.39 10.36
CA THR A 26 -7.99 6.40 9.84
C THR A 26 -7.98 5.75 8.46
N ILE A 27 -7.06 6.14 7.58
CA ILE A 27 -6.96 5.58 6.23
C ILE A 27 -6.87 4.04 6.30
N ALA A 28 -6.14 3.50 7.28
CA ALA A 28 -6.05 2.07 7.57
C ALA A 28 -7.41 1.37 7.78
N ALA A 29 -8.38 2.04 8.40
CA ALA A 29 -9.72 1.48 8.63
C ALA A 29 -10.55 1.37 7.34
N LEU A 30 -10.15 2.03 6.25
CA LEU A 30 -10.81 1.96 4.95
C LEU A 30 -10.19 0.88 4.04
N HIS A 31 -9.02 0.32 4.39
CA HIS A 31 -8.34 -0.61 3.50
C HIS A 31 -9.16 -1.84 3.11
N PRO A 32 -9.91 -2.50 4.02
CA PRO A 32 -10.73 -3.65 3.61
C PRO A 32 -11.81 -3.28 2.59
N ALA A 33 -12.32 -2.04 2.63
CA ALA A 33 -13.28 -1.56 1.64
C ALA A 33 -12.63 -1.17 0.31
N LEU A 34 -11.38 -0.69 0.34
CA LEU A 34 -10.60 -0.37 -0.86
C LEU A 34 -10.04 -1.64 -1.54
N LEU A 35 -9.75 -2.68 -0.75
CA LEU A 35 -9.23 -3.97 -1.20
C LEU A 35 -10.32 -5.03 -1.09
N ASP A 36 -11.49 -4.72 -1.67
CA ASP A 36 -12.58 -5.68 -1.74
C ASP A 36 -12.31 -6.77 -2.81
N ASP A 37 -13.18 -7.78 -2.84
CA ASP A 37 -13.05 -8.92 -3.76
C ASP A 37 -13.25 -8.54 -5.24
N SER A 38 -13.73 -7.33 -5.54
CA SER A 38 -13.87 -6.87 -6.92
C SER A 38 -12.51 -6.55 -7.56
N ASP A 39 -11.50 -6.31 -6.72
CA ASP A 39 -10.16 -5.84 -7.07
C ASP A 39 -10.15 -4.58 -7.96
N VAL A 40 -11.27 -3.86 -8.12
CA VAL A 40 -11.37 -2.75 -9.08
C VAL A 40 -10.37 -1.65 -8.75
N TYR A 41 -10.28 -1.27 -7.48
CA TYR A 41 -9.33 -0.27 -7.02
C TYR A 41 -7.88 -0.77 -7.11
N LEU A 42 -7.63 -2.02 -6.71
CA LEU A 42 -6.30 -2.61 -6.79
C LEU A 42 -5.79 -2.67 -8.24
N VAL A 43 -6.62 -3.12 -9.18
CA VAL A 43 -6.31 -3.15 -10.61
C VAL A 43 -6.02 -1.74 -11.14
N ALA A 44 -6.76 -0.73 -10.70
CA ALA A 44 -6.51 0.66 -11.10
C ALA A 44 -5.13 1.17 -10.64
N LEU A 45 -4.60 0.65 -9.53
CA LEU A 45 -3.24 0.96 -9.07
C LEU A 45 -2.17 0.16 -9.82
N LEU A 46 -2.43 -1.11 -10.12
CA LEU A 46 -1.45 -2.03 -10.70
C LEU A 46 -1.32 -1.92 -12.21
N ALA A 47 -2.41 -1.72 -12.95
CA ALA A 47 -2.37 -1.68 -14.42
C ALA A 47 -1.38 -0.62 -14.96
N PRO A 48 -1.31 0.60 -14.42
CA PRO A 48 -0.33 1.59 -14.88
C PRO A 48 1.13 1.26 -14.48
N LEU A 49 1.35 0.28 -13.60
CA LEU A 49 2.68 -0.19 -13.18
C LEU A 49 3.13 -1.47 -13.92
N ALA A 50 2.20 -2.17 -14.54
CA ALA A 50 2.44 -3.39 -15.31
C ALA A 50 2.79 -3.08 -16.76
N ASP A 51 3.51 -4.00 -17.40
CA ASP A 51 3.78 -3.99 -18.84
C ASP A 51 3.51 -5.36 -19.45
N CYS A 52 3.08 -5.39 -20.71
CA CYS A 52 2.91 -6.65 -21.45
C CYS A 52 4.24 -7.38 -21.69
N SER A 53 5.38 -6.70 -21.59
CA SER A 53 6.71 -7.33 -21.70
C SER A 53 7.26 -7.87 -20.37
N ASP A 54 6.45 -7.87 -19.30
CA ASP A 54 6.87 -8.38 -18.00
C ASP A 54 7.05 -9.90 -18.03
N ASP A 55 8.13 -10.37 -17.41
CA ASP A 55 8.53 -11.77 -17.36
C ASP A 55 7.93 -12.41 -16.10
N LEU A 56 6.63 -12.71 -16.20
CA LEU A 56 5.84 -13.34 -15.13
C LEU A 56 5.68 -14.84 -15.40
N SER A 57 5.90 -15.67 -14.39
CA SER A 57 5.60 -17.11 -14.51
C SER A 57 4.09 -17.37 -14.56
N ASP A 58 3.69 -18.52 -15.07
CA ASP A 58 2.27 -18.93 -15.12
C ASP A 58 1.61 -18.90 -13.72
N GLU A 59 2.35 -19.30 -12.68
CA GLU A 59 1.89 -19.26 -11.29
C GLU A 59 1.76 -17.83 -10.75
N GLU A 60 2.62 -16.90 -11.19
CA GLU A 60 2.53 -15.49 -10.85
C GLU A 60 1.32 -14.85 -11.54
N ILE A 61 1.13 -15.13 -12.83
CA ILE A 61 -0.03 -14.67 -13.62
C ILE A 61 -1.34 -15.18 -13.01
N GLN A 62 -1.42 -16.46 -12.62
CA GLN A 62 -2.63 -17.04 -12.05
C GLN A 62 -3.10 -16.33 -10.76
N LYS A 63 -2.18 -15.74 -9.99
CA LYS A 63 -2.50 -14.98 -8.77
C LYS A 63 -3.06 -13.60 -9.07
N LEU A 64 -2.75 -13.01 -10.23
CA LEU A 64 -3.19 -11.66 -10.56
C LEU A 64 -4.72 -11.57 -10.62
N PRO A 65 -5.31 -10.41 -10.31
CA PRO A 65 -6.71 -10.13 -10.63
C PRO A 65 -7.00 -10.44 -12.10
N LEU A 66 -8.19 -10.96 -12.40
CA LEU A 66 -8.54 -11.47 -13.74
C LEU A 66 -8.23 -10.49 -14.89
N ARG A 67 -8.43 -9.18 -14.65
CA ARG A 67 -8.17 -8.12 -15.64
C ARG A 67 -6.69 -7.96 -16.01
N LEU A 68 -5.78 -8.41 -15.14
CA LEU A 68 -4.34 -8.31 -15.34
C LEU A 68 -3.72 -9.60 -15.89
N GLN A 69 -4.43 -10.73 -15.83
CA GLN A 69 -3.94 -12.01 -16.39
C GLN A 69 -3.77 -11.97 -17.92
N TYR A 70 -4.50 -11.08 -18.59
CA TYR A 70 -4.48 -10.88 -20.04
C TYR A 70 -4.15 -9.43 -20.39
N TYR A 71 -3.33 -8.77 -19.59
CA TYR A 71 -2.98 -7.37 -19.80
C TYR A 71 -2.04 -7.21 -20.99
N GLU A 72 -2.46 -6.43 -21.99
CA GLU A 72 -1.66 -6.10 -23.17
C GLU A 72 -1.23 -4.62 -23.19
N GLY A 73 -1.41 -3.91 -22.08
CA GLY A 73 -1.03 -2.51 -21.96
C GLY A 73 0.44 -2.31 -21.62
N THR A 74 0.86 -1.05 -21.60
CA THR A 74 2.22 -0.64 -21.23
C THR A 74 2.20 0.16 -19.94
N ARG A 75 3.36 0.27 -19.29
CA ARG A 75 3.53 1.13 -18.12
C ARG A 75 3.15 2.58 -18.41
N GLU A 76 2.63 3.25 -17.40
CA GLU A 76 2.44 4.69 -17.39
C GLU A 76 3.79 5.38 -17.64
N PRO A 77 3.96 6.20 -18.70
CA PRO A 77 5.24 6.82 -19.03
C PRO A 77 5.72 7.82 -17.97
N SER A 78 4.80 8.51 -17.30
CA SER A 78 5.11 9.51 -16.28
C SER A 78 5.68 8.86 -15.02
N ILE A 79 7.00 9.01 -14.81
CA ILE A 79 7.69 8.58 -13.59
C ILE A 79 6.95 9.10 -12.34
N PRO A 80 6.67 10.41 -12.18
CA PRO A 80 5.97 10.91 -10.99
C PRO A 80 4.61 10.26 -10.72
N THR A 81 3.90 9.82 -11.76
CA THR A 81 2.62 9.12 -11.59
C THR A 81 2.84 7.72 -11.04
N ARG A 82 3.77 6.94 -11.63
CA ARG A 82 4.16 5.63 -11.09
C ARG A 82 4.61 5.74 -9.63
N GLN A 83 5.34 6.80 -9.31
CA GLN A 83 5.79 7.08 -7.95
C GLN A 83 4.63 7.18 -6.94
N LYS A 84 3.57 7.92 -7.29
CA LYS A 84 2.37 8.05 -6.45
C LYS A 84 1.58 6.76 -6.30
N LEU A 85 1.57 5.92 -7.33
CA LEU A 85 0.93 4.60 -7.26
C LEU A 85 1.70 3.67 -6.30
N VAL A 86 3.03 3.67 -6.35
CA VAL A 86 3.87 2.90 -5.42
C VAL A 86 3.71 3.40 -3.98
N GLU A 87 3.68 4.71 -3.75
CA GLU A 87 3.39 5.30 -2.43
C GLU A 87 2.00 4.87 -1.90
N ALA A 88 0.98 4.85 -2.76
CA ALA A 88 -0.36 4.41 -2.39
C ALA A 88 -0.39 2.93 -1.98
N LEU A 89 0.30 2.06 -2.73
CA LEU A 89 0.46 0.64 -2.37
C LEU A 89 1.22 0.48 -1.04
N TYR A 90 2.26 1.28 -0.81
CA TYR A 90 2.98 1.30 0.45
C TYR A 90 2.10 1.69 1.64
N GLN A 91 1.23 2.70 1.47
CA GLN A 91 0.26 3.08 2.49
C GLN A 91 -0.72 1.95 2.81
N LEU A 92 -1.20 1.22 1.80
CA LEU A 92 -2.07 0.05 1.96
C LEU A 92 -1.42 -1.02 2.85
N CYS A 93 -0.11 -1.24 2.74
CA CYS A 93 0.63 -2.22 3.53
C CYS A 93 0.70 -1.93 5.04
N SER A 94 0.17 -0.81 5.53
CA SER A 94 0.13 -0.48 6.97
C SER A 94 -0.75 -1.43 7.79
N THR A 95 -1.58 -2.28 7.17
CA THR A 95 -2.37 -3.31 7.87
C THR A 95 -1.99 -4.72 7.42
N ARG A 96 -2.09 -5.69 8.35
CA ARG A 96 -1.87 -7.12 8.07
C ARG A 96 -2.79 -7.63 6.96
N HIS A 97 -4.09 -7.35 7.08
CA HIS A 97 -5.10 -7.75 6.10
C HIS A 97 -4.74 -7.29 4.68
N SER A 98 -4.33 -6.03 4.52
CA SER A 98 -3.92 -5.52 3.22
C SER A 98 -2.66 -6.20 2.68
N ARG A 99 -1.65 -6.46 3.51
CA ARG A 99 -0.45 -7.16 3.07
C ARG A 99 -0.76 -8.58 2.60
N GLU A 100 -1.62 -9.30 3.33
CA GLU A 100 -2.09 -10.63 2.93
C GLU A 100 -2.86 -10.59 1.60
N HIS A 101 -3.78 -9.62 1.45
CA HIS A 101 -4.53 -9.41 0.20
C HIS A 101 -3.63 -9.07 -0.99
N LEU A 102 -2.67 -8.17 -0.81
CA LEU A 102 -1.74 -7.79 -1.88
C LEU A 102 -0.85 -8.97 -2.30
N ARG A 103 -0.40 -9.81 -1.36
CA ARG A 103 0.36 -11.03 -1.67
C ARG A 103 -0.48 -12.06 -2.42
N SER A 104 -1.73 -12.28 -2.01
CA SER A 104 -2.61 -13.24 -2.69
C SER A 104 -2.98 -12.81 -4.11
N ARG A 105 -2.93 -11.51 -4.40
CA ARG A 105 -3.18 -10.92 -5.73
C ARG A 105 -1.93 -10.71 -6.59
N GLY A 106 -0.80 -11.32 -6.23
CA GLY A 106 0.41 -11.30 -7.06
C GLY A 106 1.12 -9.95 -7.19
N VAL A 107 0.83 -8.98 -6.31
CA VAL A 107 1.38 -7.61 -6.39
C VAL A 107 2.91 -7.58 -6.34
N TYR A 108 3.53 -8.49 -5.57
CA TYR A 108 4.99 -8.62 -5.52
C TYR A 108 5.60 -8.79 -6.91
N ALA A 109 5.01 -9.62 -7.77
CA ALA A 109 5.57 -9.92 -9.08
C ALA A 109 5.59 -8.66 -9.96
N ILE A 110 4.47 -7.92 -10.04
CA ILE A 110 4.39 -6.65 -10.77
C ILE A 110 5.44 -5.64 -10.28
N LEU A 111 5.65 -5.53 -8.96
CA LEU A 111 6.63 -4.60 -8.40
C LEU A 111 8.08 -5.02 -8.66
N ARG A 112 8.38 -6.33 -8.67
CA ARG A 112 9.69 -6.87 -9.05
C ARG A 112 10.02 -6.51 -10.50
N GLU A 113 9.06 -6.69 -11.41
CA GLU A 113 9.24 -6.38 -12.82
C GLU A 113 9.42 -4.88 -13.05
N LEU A 114 8.66 -4.05 -12.30
CA LEU A 114 8.82 -2.60 -12.31
C LEU A 114 10.23 -2.17 -11.87
N ASP A 115 10.75 -2.77 -10.81
CA ASP A 115 12.08 -2.50 -10.26
C ASP A 115 13.18 -2.86 -11.26
N ARG A 116 13.11 -4.06 -11.85
CA ARG A 116 14.05 -4.49 -12.90
C ARG A 116 14.03 -3.54 -14.10
N ALA A 117 12.84 -3.14 -14.57
CA ALA A 117 12.72 -2.22 -15.69
C ALA A 117 13.26 -0.82 -15.39
N THR A 118 13.32 -0.41 -14.11
CA THR A 118 13.94 0.87 -13.73
C THR A 118 15.47 0.81 -13.70
N GLU A 119 16.07 -0.30 -13.28
CA GLU A 119 17.53 -0.48 -13.29
C GLU A 119 18.11 -0.38 -14.72
N ASP A 120 17.43 -0.96 -15.71
CA ASP A 120 17.85 -0.92 -17.12
C ASP A 120 17.90 0.50 -17.71
N VAL A 121 17.16 1.45 -17.14
CA VAL A 121 17.11 2.84 -17.62
C VAL A 121 18.30 3.66 -17.10
N ASP A 122 18.81 3.34 -15.91
CA ASP A 122 19.87 4.10 -15.24
C ASP A 122 21.29 3.73 -15.68
N GLU A 123 21.50 2.60 -16.38
CA GLU A 123 22.82 2.19 -16.88
C GLU A 123 23.37 3.05 -18.04
N LYS A 124 22.58 3.96 -18.61
CA LYS A 124 23.06 4.91 -19.63
C LYS A 124 23.39 6.25 -18.99
N PRO A 125 24.68 6.62 -18.80
CA PRO A 125 25.04 7.93 -18.28
C PRO A 125 24.73 9.01 -19.32
N SER A 126 23.49 9.51 -19.32
CA SER A 126 23.12 10.71 -20.06
C SER A 126 23.83 11.90 -19.43
N LYS A 127 24.85 12.42 -20.11
CA LYS A 127 25.59 13.65 -19.78
C LYS A 127 24.77 14.94 -19.94
N THR A 128 23.46 14.89 -19.74
CA THR A 128 22.60 16.08 -19.78
C THR A 128 22.13 16.38 -18.37
N GLY A 129 22.59 17.50 -17.82
CA GLY A 129 22.30 17.95 -16.47
C GLY A 129 20.79 17.98 -16.19
N TRP A 130 20.33 17.00 -15.41
CA TRP A 130 18.99 16.97 -14.86
C TRP A 130 19.03 17.50 -13.42
N ILE A 131 18.15 18.44 -13.12
CA ILE A 131 18.17 19.34 -11.97
C ILE A 131 18.14 18.53 -10.67
N GLY A 132 19.07 18.82 -9.74
CA GLY A 132 19.36 18.02 -8.54
C GLY A 132 18.17 17.68 -7.62
N GLY A 133 17.02 18.32 -7.76
CA GLY A 133 15.79 17.96 -7.04
C GLY A 133 15.13 16.66 -7.56
N VAL A 134 15.20 16.37 -8.85
CA VAL A 134 14.59 15.15 -9.43
C VAL A 134 15.41 13.91 -9.07
N LYS A 135 16.74 14.03 -8.97
CA LYS A 135 17.63 12.93 -8.57
C LYS A 135 17.44 12.53 -7.10
N LEU A 136 17.16 13.48 -6.22
CA LEU A 136 16.84 13.18 -4.81
C LEU A 136 15.48 12.48 -4.67
N LEU A 137 14.47 12.92 -5.45
CA LEU A 137 13.16 12.26 -5.48
C LEU A 137 13.24 10.85 -6.09
N ALA A 138 14.09 10.62 -7.09
CA ALA A 138 14.36 9.30 -7.64
C ALA A 138 15.00 8.36 -6.59
N ALA A 139 16.03 8.83 -5.87
CA ALA A 139 16.66 8.04 -4.81
C ALA A 139 15.70 7.69 -3.65
N GLN A 140 14.85 8.63 -3.23
CA GLN A 140 13.84 8.37 -2.21
C GLN A 140 12.76 7.39 -2.67
N GLN A 141 12.51 7.32 -3.98
CA GLN A 141 11.60 6.38 -4.61
C GLN A 141 12.14 4.96 -4.63
N GLU A 142 13.42 4.77 -5.00
CA GLU A 142 14.08 3.47 -4.93
C GLU A 142 13.87 2.89 -3.53
N HIS A 143 14.08 3.69 -2.47
CA HIS A 143 13.85 3.23 -1.11
C HIS A 143 12.41 2.78 -0.82
N THR A 144 11.41 3.44 -1.41
CA THR A 144 9.99 3.10 -1.18
C THR A 144 9.58 1.83 -1.92
N LEU A 145 9.99 1.70 -3.19
CA LEU A 145 9.72 0.50 -4.00
C LEU A 145 10.41 -0.73 -3.39
N HIS A 146 11.71 -0.61 -3.07
CA HIS A 146 12.46 -1.69 -2.41
C HIS A 146 11.87 -2.06 -1.04
N ALA A 147 11.43 -1.08 -0.25
CA ALA A 147 10.76 -1.35 1.02
C ALA A 147 9.44 -2.11 0.81
N LEU A 148 8.65 -1.73 -0.18
CA LEU A 148 7.39 -2.39 -0.52
C LEU A 148 7.62 -3.84 -1.00
N ILE A 149 8.61 -4.05 -1.87
CA ILE A 149 9.05 -5.39 -2.30
C ILE A 149 9.47 -6.22 -1.08
N GLY A 150 10.29 -5.64 -0.19
CA GLY A 150 10.74 -6.30 1.04
C GLY A 150 9.61 -6.65 2.02
N ILE A 151 8.53 -5.87 2.05
CA ILE A 151 7.32 -6.17 2.84
C ILE A 151 6.55 -7.34 2.22
N LEU A 152 6.39 -7.35 0.90
CA LEU A 152 5.53 -8.30 0.19
C LEU A 152 6.20 -9.65 -0.10
N ILE A 153 7.53 -9.72 -0.16
CA ILE A 153 8.26 -10.98 -0.35
C ILE A 153 8.19 -11.90 0.88
N ARG A 154 8.10 -11.33 2.10
CA ARG A 154 8.04 -12.08 3.36
C ARG A 154 6.61 -12.40 3.73
N LEU A 155 6.35 -13.59 4.27
CA LEU A 155 5.03 -13.94 4.81
C LEU A 155 4.80 -13.29 6.17
N GLU A 156 3.55 -13.12 6.59
CA GLU A 156 3.23 -12.48 7.88
C GLU A 156 3.83 -13.23 9.08
N ASP A 157 3.89 -14.56 9.02
CA ASP A 157 4.47 -15.37 10.10
C ASP A 157 5.98 -15.14 10.25
N GLU A 158 6.67 -14.78 9.16
CA GLU A 158 8.10 -14.41 9.17
C GLU A 158 8.33 -13.00 9.74
N MET A 159 7.30 -12.16 9.75
CA MET A 159 7.34 -10.79 10.29
C MET A 159 6.88 -10.73 11.75
N ALA A 160 6.32 -11.81 12.30
CA ALA A 160 5.83 -11.85 13.67
C ALA A 160 6.99 -11.72 14.67
N VAL A 161 6.92 -10.73 15.56
CA VAL A 161 7.88 -10.57 16.66
C VAL A 161 7.68 -11.75 17.61
N HIS A 162 8.74 -12.54 17.83
CA HIS A 162 8.68 -13.65 18.79
C HIS A 162 8.30 -13.09 20.18
N PRO A 163 7.41 -13.74 20.94
CA PRO A 163 6.97 -13.24 22.24
C PRO A 163 8.12 -12.98 23.23
N ASP A 164 9.27 -13.62 23.01
CA ASP A 164 10.46 -13.51 23.86
C ASP A 164 11.43 -12.38 23.44
N VAL A 165 11.21 -11.67 22.33
CA VAL A 165 12.01 -10.49 22.00
C VAL A 165 11.45 -9.28 22.73
N GLU A 166 12.19 -8.84 23.75
CA GLU A 166 11.90 -7.61 24.47
C GLU A 166 12.02 -6.41 23.50
N SER A 167 11.00 -5.55 23.52
CA SER A 167 10.96 -4.37 22.66
C SER A 167 12.15 -3.47 22.96
N LEU A 168 12.89 -2.99 21.95
CA LEU A 168 13.97 -2.03 22.19
C LEU A 168 13.50 -0.73 22.86
N ARG A 169 12.19 -0.43 22.80
CA ARG A 169 11.56 0.70 23.49
C ARG A 169 11.42 0.52 25.00
N SER A 170 11.62 -0.69 25.53
CA SER A 170 11.64 -0.93 26.98
C SER A 170 13.05 -0.88 27.58
N LEU A 171 14.06 -0.57 26.77
CA LEU A 171 15.46 -0.40 27.19
C LEU A 171 15.87 1.08 27.39
N GLU A 172 14.92 2.03 27.27
CA GLU A 172 15.10 3.47 27.57
C GLU A 172 14.46 3.81 28.93
#